data_AF-A0AA41DAC6-F1
#
_entry.id   AF-A0AA41DAC6-F1
#
_cell.length_a   1.000
_cell.length_b   1.000
_cell.length_c   1.000
_cell.angle_alpha   90.00
_cell.angle_beta   90.00
_cell.angle_gamma   90.00
#
_symmetry.space_group_name_H-M   'P 1'
#
loop_
_entity.id
_entity.type
_entity.pdbx_description
1 polymer ?
#
loop_
_entity_poly.entity_id
_entity_poly.type
_entity_poly.pdbx_seq_one_letter_code
_entity_poly.pdbx_strand_id
1 'polypeptide(L)'
;MISKTDRWALPFVHIWRRRAGFRLRADWPLLWRFAAVEDWPPCALLGDDFDWANKTGTGFVADHGDETLYLIDRDWFGWPDPPQWSLASYDRRRDRYYFWGDFNECPPAWRLP
;
A
#
# COMPACT_ATOMS: atom_id res chain seq x y z
N MET A 1 37.97 3.52 4.94
CA MET A 1 37.87 2.30 4.10
C MET A 1 36.47 1.73 4.26
N ILE A 2 35.60 1.94 3.27
CA ILE A 2 34.26 1.34 3.24
C ILE A 2 34.38 0.08 2.39
N SER A 3 34.10 -1.07 3.00
CA SER A 3 34.26 -2.38 2.37
C SER A 3 33.28 -2.55 1.21
N LYS A 4 33.74 -3.08 0.07
CA LYS A 4 33.04 -3.18 -1.22
C LYS A 4 31.98 -4.31 -1.27
N THR A 5 31.47 -4.80 -0.14
CA THR A 5 30.68 -6.06 -0.10
C THR A 5 29.16 -5.87 0.01
N ASP A 6 28.64 -4.65 0.25
CA ASP A 6 27.21 -4.42 0.54
C ASP A 6 26.34 -3.94 -0.64
N ARG A 7 26.71 -4.19 -1.90
CA ARG A 7 25.89 -3.76 -3.04
C ARG A 7 24.78 -4.72 -3.46
N TRP A 8 24.74 -5.92 -2.89
CA TRP A 8 23.76 -6.96 -3.27
C TRP A 8 22.73 -7.31 -2.18
N ALA A 9 22.85 -6.72 -0.97
CA ALA A 9 21.90 -6.95 0.14
C ALA A 9 20.61 -6.09 0.05
N LEU A 10 20.62 -5.05 -0.78
CA LEU A 10 19.58 -4.01 -0.85
C LEU A 10 18.19 -4.50 -1.32
N PRO A 11 18.04 -5.38 -2.33
CA PRO A 11 16.70 -5.81 -2.77
C PRO A 11 16.02 -6.72 -1.74
N PHE A 12 16.79 -7.58 -1.05
CA PHE A 12 16.24 -8.54 -0.10
C PHE A 12 15.64 -7.85 1.13
N VAL A 13 16.35 -6.92 1.75
CA VAL A 13 15.87 -6.21 2.97
C VAL A 13 14.60 -5.40 2.68
N HIS A 14 14.47 -4.82 1.49
CA HIS A 14 13.27 -4.08 1.08
C HIS A 14 12.06 -4.98 0.88
N ILE A 15 12.22 -6.16 0.27
CA ILE A 15 11.12 -7.12 0.09
C ILE A 15 10.62 -7.67 1.44
N TRP A 16 11.53 -8.02 2.36
CA TRP A 16 11.15 -8.54 3.69
C TRP A 16 10.38 -7.52 4.52
N ARG A 17 10.78 -6.24 4.48
CA ARG A 17 10.07 -5.16 5.18
C ARG A 17 8.67 -4.92 4.66
N ARG A 18 8.48 -4.99 3.33
CA ARG A 18 7.15 -4.83 2.71
C ARG A 18 6.22 -5.96 3.12
N ARG A 19 6.67 -7.21 3.00
CA ARG A 19 5.87 -8.40 3.36
C ARG A 19 5.53 -8.44 4.85
N ALA A 20 6.46 -8.06 5.73
CA ALA A 20 6.20 -7.96 7.17
C ALA A 20 5.19 -6.84 7.49
N GLY A 21 5.31 -5.69 6.83
CA GLY A 21 4.38 -4.58 7.01
C GLY A 21 2.97 -4.87 6.48
N PHE A 22 2.86 -5.58 5.35
CA PHE A 22 1.57 -6.08 4.87
C PHE A 22 0.95 -7.05 5.86
N ARG A 23 1.69 -8.08 6.31
CA ARG A 23 1.17 -9.09 7.26
C ARG A 23 0.63 -8.44 8.55
N LEU A 24 1.36 -7.49 9.12
CA LEU A 24 0.91 -6.76 10.29
C LEU A 24 -0.46 -6.09 10.06
N ARG A 25 -0.66 -5.48 8.89
CA ARG A 25 -1.89 -4.76 8.52
C ARG A 25 -3.02 -5.69 8.08
N ALA A 26 -2.68 -6.85 7.52
CA ALA A 26 -3.64 -7.88 7.14
C ALA A 26 -4.39 -8.45 8.35
N ASP A 27 -3.77 -8.43 9.54
CA ASP A 27 -4.39 -8.87 10.79
C ASP A 27 -5.20 -7.76 11.50
N TRP A 28 -5.14 -6.51 11.02
CA TRP A 28 -5.89 -5.41 11.62
C TRP A 28 -7.37 -5.46 11.21
N PRO A 29 -8.31 -5.16 12.13
CA PRO A 29 -9.74 -5.13 11.85
C PRO A 29 -10.12 -3.86 11.10
N LEU A 30 -9.62 -3.70 9.87
CA LEU A 30 -9.80 -2.48 9.08
C LEU A 30 -11.24 -2.37 8.55
N LEU A 31 -11.86 -1.24 8.85
CA LEU A 31 -13.14 -0.83 8.28
C LEU A 31 -12.86 0.16 7.15
N TRP A 32 -12.95 -0.32 5.92
CA TRP A 32 -12.70 0.48 4.75
C TRP A 32 -13.94 1.31 4.40
N ARG A 33 -13.70 2.51 3.89
CA ARG A 33 -14.70 3.33 3.21
C ARG A 33 -14.16 3.76 1.86
N PHE A 34 -15.05 4.13 0.94
CA PHE A 34 -14.64 4.78 -0.30
C PHE A 34 -13.80 6.03 0.03
N ALA A 35 -12.70 6.18 -0.68
CA ALA A 35 -11.83 7.34 -0.55
C ALA A 35 -12.49 8.55 -1.23
N ALA A 36 -12.51 9.68 -0.54
CA ALA A 36 -12.82 10.98 -1.12
C ALA A 36 -11.56 11.57 -1.77
N VAL A 37 -11.71 12.57 -2.62
CA VAL A 37 -10.58 13.24 -3.29
C VAL A 37 -9.59 13.82 -2.28
N GLU A 38 -10.10 14.30 -1.15
CA GLU A 38 -9.33 14.94 -0.08
C GLU A 38 -8.53 13.94 0.78
N ASP A 39 -8.85 12.65 0.71
CA ASP A 39 -8.13 11.63 1.47
C ASP A 39 -6.78 11.29 0.83
N TRP A 40 -6.70 11.42 -0.49
CA TRP A 40 -5.53 11.01 -1.25
C TRP A 40 -4.33 11.90 -0.97
N PRO A 41 -3.12 11.30 -0.95
CA PRO A 41 -1.92 12.08 -0.77
C PRO A 41 -1.66 12.99 -1.98
N PRO A 42 -0.95 14.11 -1.78
CA PRO A 42 -0.44 14.91 -2.88
C PRO A 42 0.41 14.01 -3.81
N CYS A 43 0.05 14.03 -5.10
CA CYS A 43 0.45 13.18 -6.23
C CYS A 43 1.90 12.61 -6.21
N ALA A 44 2.05 11.39 -6.76
CA ALA A 44 3.28 10.63 -7.05
C ALA A 44 4.05 9.93 -5.90
N LEU A 45 3.68 10.12 -4.63
CA LEU A 45 4.44 9.52 -3.51
C LEU A 45 4.27 7.99 -3.37
N LEU A 46 3.19 7.43 -3.91
CA LEU A 46 2.83 6.01 -3.78
C LEU A 46 2.92 5.21 -5.08
N GLY A 47 3.32 5.85 -6.19
CA GLY A 47 3.41 5.25 -7.52
C GLY A 47 2.19 5.52 -8.41
N ASP A 48 2.31 5.11 -9.67
CA ASP A 48 1.39 5.50 -10.75
C ASP A 48 -0.04 4.98 -10.53
N ASP A 49 -0.20 3.77 -9.97
CA ASP A 49 -1.53 3.21 -9.73
C ASP A 49 -2.31 4.00 -8.66
N PHE A 50 -1.62 4.43 -7.59
CA PHE A 50 -2.20 5.29 -6.57
C PHE A 50 -2.45 6.72 -7.08
N ASP A 51 -1.60 7.20 -7.97
CA ASP A 51 -1.81 8.49 -8.65
C ASP A 51 -3.03 8.45 -9.57
N TRP A 52 -3.23 7.34 -10.29
CA TRP A 52 -4.41 7.09 -11.10
C TRP A 52 -5.68 6.98 -10.26
N ALA A 53 -5.63 6.24 -9.15
CA ALA A 53 -6.71 6.11 -8.18
C ALA A 53 -7.13 7.47 -7.61
N ASN A 54 -6.14 8.30 -7.23
CA ASN A 54 -6.37 9.69 -6.81
C ASN A 54 -7.08 10.50 -7.91
N LYS A 55 -6.55 10.49 -9.14
CA LYS A 55 -7.13 11.23 -10.28
C LYS A 55 -8.56 10.81 -10.63
N THR A 56 -8.89 9.55 -10.42
CA THR A 56 -10.21 8.99 -10.77
C THR A 56 -11.17 8.92 -9.59
N GLY A 57 -10.71 9.26 -8.38
CA GLY A 57 -11.51 9.15 -7.15
C GLY A 57 -11.91 7.71 -6.83
N THR A 58 -11.09 6.73 -7.21
CA THR A 58 -11.37 5.30 -7.02
C THR A 58 -10.49 4.71 -5.92
N GLY A 59 -11.01 3.75 -5.16
CA GLY A 59 -10.29 3.09 -4.07
C GLY A 59 -10.88 3.37 -2.69
N PHE A 60 -10.14 2.94 -1.67
CA PHE A 60 -10.60 2.89 -0.29
C PHE A 60 -9.56 3.44 0.67
N VAL A 61 -10.06 3.95 1.79
CA VAL A 61 -9.25 4.43 2.90
C VAL A 61 -9.75 3.84 4.21
N ALA A 62 -8.81 3.55 5.11
CA ALA A 62 -9.10 3.13 6.48
C ALA A 62 -8.08 3.77 7.43
N ASP A 63 -8.50 4.09 8.64
CA ASP A 63 -7.60 4.56 9.69
C ASP A 63 -7.40 3.48 10.74
N HIS A 64 -6.15 3.32 11.20
CA HIS A 64 -5.83 2.45 12.31
C HIS A 64 -4.69 3.04 13.16
N GLY A 65 -5.04 3.54 14.35
CA GLY A 65 -4.10 4.26 15.20
C GLY A 65 -3.56 5.51 14.51
N ASP A 66 -2.23 5.62 14.43
CA ASP A 66 -1.54 6.75 13.79
C ASP A 66 -1.34 6.57 12.27
N GLU A 67 -1.95 5.56 11.66
CA GLU A 67 -1.81 5.28 10.24
C GLU A 67 -3.11 5.49 9.46
N THR A 68 -2.98 6.13 8.30
CA THR A 68 -4.01 6.10 7.25
C THR A 68 -3.58 5.09 6.21
N LEU A 69 -4.43 4.12 5.91
CA LEU A 69 -4.21 3.12 4.89
C LEU A 69 -4.97 3.45 3.63
N TYR A 70 -4.36 3.17 2.49
CA TYR A 70 -4.90 3.37 1.17
C TYR A 70 -4.91 2.03 0.44
N LEU A 71 -6.07 1.68 -0.11
CA LEU A 71 -6.27 0.45 -0.85
C LEU A 71 -6.87 0.77 -2.21
N ILE A 72 -6.28 0.21 -3.25
CA ILE A 72 -6.79 0.36 -4.62
C ILE A 72 -7.06 -1.02 -5.21
N ASP A 73 -8.15 -1.10 -5.96
CA ASP A 73 -8.43 -2.22 -6.86
C ASP A 73 -7.71 -1.93 -8.18
N ARG A 74 -6.81 -2.82 -8.58
CA ARG A 74 -5.99 -2.70 -9.78
C ARG A 74 -6.72 -3.42 -10.91
N ASP A 75 -7.52 -2.67 -11.64
CA ASP A 75 -8.04 -3.12 -12.93
C ASP A 75 -6.91 -3.05 -13.98
N TRP A 76 -6.30 -4.20 -14.31
CA TRP A 76 -5.39 -4.29 -15.45
C TRP A 76 -5.69 -5.51 -16.34
N PHE A 77 -5.95 -5.22 -17.61
CA PHE A 77 -6.13 -6.18 -18.69
C PHE A 77 -4.78 -6.72 -19.19
N GLY A 78 -4.23 -7.76 -18.55
CA GLY A 78 -2.98 -8.40 -18.98
C GLY A 78 -2.71 -9.75 -18.33
N TRP A 79 -1.94 -10.63 -19.00
CA TRP A 79 -1.61 -11.97 -18.53
C TRP A 79 -0.13 -12.07 -18.08
N PRO A 80 0.21 -12.76 -16.98
CA PRO A 80 -0.69 -13.43 -16.03
C PRO A 80 -1.51 -12.41 -15.22
N ASP A 81 -2.64 -12.87 -14.67
CA ASP A 81 -3.56 -12.01 -13.91
C ASP A 81 -2.78 -11.27 -12.80
N PRO A 82 -2.67 -9.93 -12.88
CA PRO A 82 -1.93 -9.17 -11.92
C PRO A 82 -2.66 -9.19 -10.57
N PRO A 83 -1.95 -8.90 -9.47
CA PRO A 83 -2.59 -8.85 -8.17
C PRO A 83 -3.68 -7.78 -8.14
N GLN A 84 -4.87 -8.18 -7.70
CA GLN A 84 -6.06 -7.35 -7.70
C GLN A 84 -5.92 -6.13 -6.79
N TRP A 85 -5.15 -6.20 -5.71
CA TRP A 85 -5.12 -5.14 -4.71
C TRP A 85 -3.72 -4.58 -4.54
N SER A 86 -3.64 -3.28 -4.21
CA SER A 86 -2.41 -2.64 -3.73
C SER A 86 -2.64 -1.90 -2.43
N LEU A 87 -1.72 -2.06 -1.47
CA LEU A 87 -1.79 -1.43 -0.16
C LEU A 87 -0.65 -0.45 0.07
N ALA A 88 -1.02 0.74 0.52
CA ALA A 88 -0.10 1.74 1.04
C ALA A 88 -0.59 2.28 2.39
N SER A 89 0.28 2.96 3.12
CA SER A 89 -0.13 3.76 4.27
C SER A 89 0.70 5.02 4.44
N TYR A 90 0.11 5.98 5.15
CA TYR A 90 0.76 7.16 5.68
C TYR A 90 0.85 7.03 7.20
N ASP A 91 2.09 7.02 7.72
CA ASP A 91 2.38 7.06 9.15
C ASP A 91 2.48 8.52 9.59
N ARG A 92 1.45 9.00 10.30
CA ARG A 92 1.35 10.39 10.76
C ARG A 92 2.43 10.75 11.78
N ARG A 93 2.93 9.78 12.55
CA ARG A 93 3.99 10.03 13.55
C ARG A 93 5.36 10.22 12.92
N ARG A 94 5.59 9.58 11.78
CA ARG A 94 6.85 9.69 11.04
C ARG A 94 6.77 10.63 9.85
N ASP A 95 5.58 11.19 9.59
CA ASP A 95 5.25 12.00 8.42
C ASP A 95 5.76 11.34 7.13
N ARG A 96 5.38 10.07 6.94
CA ARG A 96 5.98 9.23 5.90
C ARG A 96 5.01 8.23 5.28
N TYR A 97 5.10 8.12 3.97
CA TYR A 97 4.41 7.11 3.17
C TYR A 97 5.19 5.80 3.07
N TYR A 98 4.43 4.71 3.04
CA TYR A 98 4.94 3.36 2.86
C TYR A 98 4.07 2.60 1.86
N PHE A 99 4.75 1.88 0.97
CA PHE A 99 4.13 0.94 0.05
C PHE A 99 4.34 -0.48 0.57
N TRP A 100 3.26 -1.24 0.74
CA TRP A 100 3.27 -2.57 1.36
C TRP A 100 3.20 -3.70 0.34
N GLY A 101 2.89 -3.40 -0.91
CA GLY A 101 2.90 -4.36 -2.00
C GLY A 101 1.53 -4.65 -2.57
N ASP A 102 1.56 -5.47 -3.59
CA ASP A 102 0.39 -5.93 -4.33
C ASP A 102 0.01 -7.36 -3.90
N PHE A 103 -1.28 -7.67 -3.88
CA PHE A 103 -1.80 -8.95 -3.39
C PHE A 103 -3.15 -9.30 -4.03
N ASN A 104 -3.49 -10.60 -4.05
CA ASN A 104 -4.64 -11.10 -4.80
C ASN A 104 -5.94 -11.09 -4.00
N GLU A 105 -5.87 -11.38 -2.70
CA GLU A 105 -7.06 -11.59 -1.86
C GLU A 105 -7.10 -10.59 -0.72
N CYS A 106 -8.25 -9.93 -0.55
CA CYS A 106 -8.50 -9.06 0.59
C CYS A 106 -8.44 -9.88 1.90
N PRO A 107 -7.62 -9.48 2.89
CA PRO A 107 -7.53 -10.16 4.17
C PRO A 107 -8.90 -10.31 4.87
N PRO A 108 -9.16 -11.45 5.54
CA PRO A 108 -10.48 -11.74 6.13
C PRO A 108 -10.84 -10.82 7.30
N ALA A 109 -9.86 -10.14 7.90
CA ALA A 109 -10.08 -9.16 8.96
C ALA A 109 -10.63 -7.82 8.43
N TRP A 110 -10.54 -7.58 7.12
CA TRP A 110 -10.94 -6.33 6.51
C TRP A 110 -12.42 -6.36 6.11
N ARG A 111 -13.08 -5.22 6.24
CA ARG A 111 -14.47 -5.03 5.79
C ARG A 111 -14.52 -3.91 4.77
N LEU A 112 -14.82 -4.28 3.52
CA LEU A 112 -15.11 -3.35 2.44
C LEU A 112 -16.59 -2.93 2.48
N PRO A 113 -16.93 -1.71 2.01
CA PRO A 113 -18.31 -1.22 1.96
C PRO A 113 -19.17 -1.90 0.88
#